data_AF-A0A126P4F7-F1
#
_entry.id   AF-A0A126P4F7-F1
#
_cell.length_a   1.000
_cell.length_b   1.000
_cell.length_c   1.000
_cell.angle_alpha   90.00
_cell.angle_beta   90.00
_cell.angle_gamma   90.00
#
_symmetry.space_group_name_H-M   'P 1'
#
loop_
_entity.id
_entity.type
_entity.pdbx_description
1 polymer ?
#
loop_
_entity_poly.entity_id
_entity_poly.type
_entity_poly.pdbx_seq_one_letter_code
_entity_poly.pdbx_strand_id
1 'polypeptide(L)'
;MNQHFKDFQTEFPEDRCLDVVMRARHGGDHLVCRACGREATFMPRPKLRGYACPHCNFLVYPGVGTPLQSRRTTLQLWFFALKLASAQRGKAAAMLERDAAVSPVLARRMIDDLDALAKDAGSSVWLEAIRGIVAGKQLGLSRTDRLAGRERATDRGAARPSDAGAMAETVFPAQRGGPVVIALCAAGIVALVAIAGLVIATRQLEPSALPVTELDVPDLKLAARPSLILSSVESDLEAARQATQFADRNDPSLAAIREQGDTPEEPPDLGKVQPPPNILLVPPRVPSGTPLPAGRPIARPPAGGGDPEQILTFGPIRIRRHLVDTIVRAGRIVGADPTLLMAVADKESSFATAVQAKTSSATGLYQFIEQTWLGVVAEFGLRHGLQAEARLISRSGRQYTVADAGERQRILDMRREPYISALLAAEMLKRDTLRLEKAMGRHLTGGEIYLIHFLGPDAAQTFIATMEETPGAKAAELLPRPAQANRPIFYAEAGGETKTLSVSEVHKKFNDMIKLRLDRYGDVRKLWVQGAQK
;
A
#
# COMPACT_ATOMS: atom_id res chain seq x y z
N MET A 1 22.20 -8.29 -28.37
CA MET A 1 22.57 -7.17 -27.49
C MET A 1 23.99 -6.74 -27.86
N ASN A 2 24.14 -5.52 -28.37
CA ASN A 2 25.35 -4.96 -28.95
C ASN A 2 26.35 -4.53 -27.85
N GLN A 3 27.64 -4.43 -28.20
CA GLN A 3 28.69 -3.99 -27.29
C GLN A 3 28.41 -2.59 -26.74
N HIS A 4 27.92 -1.68 -27.60
CA HIS A 4 27.53 -0.31 -27.22
C HIS A 4 26.58 -0.24 -26.00
N PHE A 5 25.62 -1.16 -25.86
CA PHE A 5 24.75 -1.21 -24.68
C PHE A 5 25.43 -1.85 -23.47
N LYS A 6 26.30 -2.85 -23.64
CA LYS A 6 27.10 -3.44 -22.55
C LYS A 6 28.08 -2.44 -21.93
N ASP A 7 28.73 -1.64 -22.77
CA ASP A 7 29.62 -0.57 -22.32
C ASP A 7 28.82 0.46 -21.51
N PHE A 8 27.63 0.84 -21.99
CA PHE A 8 26.71 1.71 -21.26
C PHE A 8 26.24 1.11 -19.94
N GLN A 9 25.91 -0.19 -19.87
CA GLN A 9 25.53 -0.86 -18.62
C GLN A 9 26.67 -0.91 -17.60
N THR A 10 27.92 -0.95 -18.08
CA THR A 10 29.13 -0.89 -17.24
C THR A 10 29.34 0.53 -16.69
N GLU A 11 29.14 1.56 -17.53
CA GLU A 11 29.20 2.96 -17.12
C GLU A 11 28.05 3.33 -16.15
N PHE A 12 26.85 2.85 -16.43
CA PHE A 12 25.61 3.13 -15.70
C PHE A 12 24.99 1.83 -15.16
N PRO A 13 25.48 1.29 -14.01
CA PRO A 13 24.79 0.23 -13.27
C PRO A 13 23.42 0.68 -12.76
N GLU A 14 22.49 -0.25 -12.53
CA GLU A 14 21.10 0.04 -12.11
C GLU A 14 21.03 0.94 -10.85
N ASP A 15 21.93 0.72 -9.89
CA ASP A 15 22.04 1.51 -8.66
C ASP A 15 22.45 2.96 -8.94
N ARG A 16 23.45 3.17 -9.82
CA ARG A 16 23.86 4.53 -10.26
C ARG A 16 22.73 5.23 -11.00
N CYS A 17 21.93 4.51 -11.80
CA CYS A 17 20.74 5.08 -12.43
C CYS A 17 19.71 5.51 -11.36
N LEU A 18 19.50 4.68 -10.33
CA LEU A 18 18.59 4.99 -9.21
C LEU A 18 19.05 6.23 -8.43
N ASP A 19 20.34 6.34 -8.11
CA ASP A 19 20.95 7.53 -7.47
C ASP A 19 20.75 8.80 -8.30
N VAL A 20 20.91 8.69 -9.63
CA VAL A 20 20.72 9.83 -10.54
C VAL A 20 19.25 10.28 -10.57
N VAL A 21 18.26 9.36 -10.61
CA VAL A 21 16.84 9.74 -10.52
C VAL A 21 16.51 10.34 -9.15
N MET A 22 17.05 9.78 -8.07
CA MET A 22 16.86 10.29 -6.70
C MET A 22 17.38 11.73 -6.59
N ARG A 23 18.63 11.97 -6.99
CA ARG A 23 19.23 13.31 -6.98
C ARG A 23 18.48 14.30 -7.88
N ALA A 24 18.08 13.88 -9.08
CA ALA A 24 17.41 14.77 -10.03
C ALA A 24 15.99 15.18 -9.57
N ARG A 25 15.24 14.30 -8.88
CA ARG A 25 13.84 14.55 -8.47
C ARG A 25 13.67 14.99 -7.00
N HIS A 26 14.61 14.64 -6.14
CA HIS A 26 14.52 14.88 -4.70
C HIS A 26 15.70 15.69 -4.13
N GLY A 27 16.70 16.06 -4.94
CA GLY A 27 17.88 16.82 -4.53
C GLY A 27 19.02 15.96 -3.97
N GLY A 28 18.72 14.73 -3.53
CA GLY A 28 19.69 13.79 -2.99
C GLY A 28 18.99 12.68 -2.21
N ASP A 29 19.79 11.88 -1.50
CA ASP A 29 19.34 10.90 -0.50
C ASP A 29 19.19 11.52 0.90
N HIS A 30 19.90 12.62 1.19
CA HIS A 30 19.69 13.45 2.37
C HIS A 30 18.38 14.23 2.27
N LEU A 31 17.37 13.82 3.04
CA LEU A 31 16.01 14.36 2.97
C LEU A 31 15.40 14.53 4.37
N VAL A 32 14.58 15.58 4.53
CA VAL A 32 13.58 15.64 5.60
C VAL A 32 12.51 14.58 5.34
N CYS A 33 12.44 13.57 6.20
CA CYS A 33 11.54 12.45 6.02
C CYS A 33 10.08 12.87 6.14
N ARG A 34 9.32 12.79 5.04
CA ARG A 34 7.89 13.15 5.01
C ARG A 34 7.00 12.41 6.02
N ALA A 35 7.42 11.22 6.50
CA ALA A 35 6.72 10.48 7.55
C ALA A 35 7.09 10.94 8.98
N CYS A 36 8.36 10.83 9.39
CA CYS A 36 8.78 11.12 10.77
C CYS A 36 9.37 12.51 11.03
N GLY A 37 9.44 13.39 10.02
CA GLY A 37 9.95 14.76 10.13
C GLY A 37 11.46 14.91 10.33
N ARG A 38 12.18 13.81 10.61
CA ARG A 38 13.64 13.82 10.79
C ARG A 38 14.37 14.00 9.46
N GLU A 39 15.31 14.93 9.43
CA GLU A 39 16.34 15.02 8.39
C GLU A 39 17.32 13.86 8.56
N ALA A 40 17.55 13.12 7.48
CA ALA A 40 18.44 11.96 7.47
C ALA A 40 18.89 11.61 6.05
N THR A 41 20.05 10.97 5.94
CA THR A 41 20.47 10.30 4.71
C THR A 41 19.68 8.99 4.57
N PHE A 42 18.79 8.93 3.58
CA PHE A 42 17.99 7.74 3.32
C PHE A 42 18.85 6.62 2.75
N MET A 43 18.67 5.39 3.23
CA MET A 43 19.41 4.24 2.73
C MET A 43 18.82 3.73 1.41
N PRO A 44 19.62 3.47 0.36
CA PRO A 44 19.12 2.86 -0.87
C PRO A 44 18.54 1.46 -0.63
N ARG A 45 17.51 1.13 -1.42
CA ARG A 45 16.86 -0.18 -1.51
C ARG A 45 16.72 -0.58 -2.99
N PRO A 46 17.82 -0.96 -3.68
CA PRO A 46 17.81 -1.17 -5.13
C PRO A 46 16.75 -2.14 -5.63
N LYS A 47 16.53 -3.27 -4.92
CA LYS A 47 15.48 -4.26 -5.21
C LYS A 47 14.06 -3.67 -5.27
N LEU A 48 13.82 -2.56 -4.57
CA LEU A 48 12.54 -1.84 -4.53
C LEU A 48 12.53 -0.59 -5.43
N ARG A 49 13.66 -0.21 -6.04
CA ARG A 49 13.88 1.11 -6.68
C ARG A 49 13.43 2.27 -5.80
N GLY A 50 13.86 2.25 -4.55
CA GLY A 50 13.51 3.27 -3.57
C GLY A 50 14.60 3.47 -2.52
N TYR A 51 14.32 4.38 -1.61
CA TYR A 51 15.17 4.79 -0.51
C TYR A 51 14.36 4.73 0.79
N ALA A 52 14.92 4.16 1.86
CA ALA A 52 14.27 4.02 3.15
C ALA A 52 14.83 5.02 4.16
N CYS A 53 13.96 5.76 4.84
CA CYS A 53 14.35 6.59 5.99
C CYS A 53 15.00 5.69 7.07
N PRO A 54 16.22 5.99 7.56
CA PRO A 54 16.88 5.14 8.54
C PRO A 54 16.16 5.07 9.89
N HIS A 55 15.30 6.04 10.21
CA HIS A 55 14.61 6.12 11.50
C HIS A 55 13.21 5.50 11.52
N CYS A 56 12.52 5.42 10.39
CA CYS A 56 11.14 4.92 10.34
C CYS A 56 10.80 4.09 9.09
N ASN A 57 11.80 3.67 8.31
CA ASN A 57 11.69 2.90 7.06
C ASN A 57 10.77 3.50 5.98
N PHE A 58 10.27 4.73 6.12
CA PHE A 58 9.46 5.38 5.09
C PHE A 58 10.16 5.36 3.73
N LEU A 59 9.47 4.81 2.73
CA LEU A 59 10.01 4.58 1.39
C LEU A 59 9.71 5.76 0.47
N VAL A 60 10.77 6.34 -0.10
CA VAL A 60 10.72 7.26 -1.24
C VAL A 60 11.04 6.45 -2.50
N TYR A 61 10.20 6.55 -3.52
CA TYR A 61 10.37 5.86 -4.80
C TYR A 61 10.67 6.88 -5.90
N PRO A 62 11.94 7.08 -6.32
CA PRO A 62 12.29 8.11 -7.30
C PRO A 62 11.64 7.94 -8.67
N GLY A 63 11.15 6.74 -9.00
CA GLY A 63 10.41 6.51 -10.24
C GLY A 63 8.94 6.97 -10.22
N VAL A 64 8.35 7.28 -9.06
CA VAL A 64 6.89 7.38 -8.90
C VAL A 64 6.23 8.41 -9.84
N GLY A 65 5.13 8.01 -10.49
CA GLY A 65 4.42 8.83 -11.46
C GLY A 65 5.08 8.93 -12.83
N THR A 66 6.08 8.09 -13.13
CA THR A 66 6.83 8.11 -14.40
C THR A 66 7.01 6.70 -14.95
N PRO A 67 7.34 6.52 -16.25
CA PRO A 67 7.67 5.22 -16.83
C PRO A 67 8.79 4.46 -16.09
N LEU A 68 9.70 5.18 -15.41
CA LEU A 68 10.82 4.63 -14.65
C LEU A 68 10.39 3.79 -13.42
N GLN A 69 9.16 3.99 -12.93
CA GLN A 69 8.58 3.26 -11.80
C GLN A 69 8.48 1.74 -12.06
N SER A 70 8.31 1.33 -13.32
CA SER A 70 8.06 -0.07 -13.66
C SER A 70 9.32 -0.92 -13.59
N ARG A 71 9.43 -1.77 -12.55
CA ARG A 71 10.52 -2.77 -12.38
C ARG A 71 10.66 -3.76 -13.56
N ARG A 72 9.67 -3.86 -14.48
CA ARG A 72 9.72 -4.72 -15.68
C ARG A 72 10.72 -4.27 -16.74
N THR A 73 11.23 -3.04 -16.66
CA THR A 73 12.20 -2.47 -17.60
C THR A 73 13.31 -1.85 -16.76
N THR A 74 14.58 -2.23 -16.98
CA THR A 74 15.72 -1.75 -16.17
C THR A 74 15.88 -0.23 -16.29
N LEU A 75 16.29 0.43 -15.22
CA LEU A 75 16.67 1.86 -15.28
C LEU A 75 17.85 2.04 -16.24
N GLN A 76 18.76 1.08 -16.33
CA GLN A 76 19.81 1.07 -17.38
C GLN A 76 19.22 1.19 -18.79
N LEU A 77 18.19 0.41 -19.12
CA LEU A 77 17.57 0.43 -20.44
C LEU A 77 16.80 1.75 -20.70
N TRP A 78 16.14 2.30 -19.68
CA TRP A 78 15.54 3.64 -19.74
C TRP A 78 16.57 4.75 -19.94
N PHE A 79 17.69 4.70 -19.22
CA PHE A 79 18.77 5.69 -19.33
C PHE A 79 19.49 5.59 -20.69
N PHE A 80 19.62 4.38 -21.24
CA PHE A 80 20.14 4.19 -22.58
C PHE A 80 19.18 4.71 -23.65
N ALA A 81 17.87 4.43 -23.53
CA ALA A 81 16.84 5.03 -24.38
C ALA A 81 16.90 6.57 -24.33
N LEU A 82 17.11 7.15 -23.15
CA LEU A 82 17.27 8.59 -22.94
C LEU A 82 18.56 9.15 -23.58
N LYS A 83 19.68 8.42 -23.51
CA LYS A 83 20.94 8.74 -24.21
C LYS A 83 20.75 8.75 -25.72
N LEU A 84 20.11 7.71 -26.27
CA LEU A 84 19.81 7.60 -27.70
C LEU A 84 18.83 8.67 -28.17
N ALA A 85 17.78 8.97 -27.40
CA ALA A 85 16.86 10.08 -27.67
C ALA A 85 17.59 11.43 -27.67
N SER A 86 18.56 11.63 -26.78
CA SER A 86 19.33 12.88 -26.73
C SER A 86 20.31 13.03 -27.91
N ALA A 87 20.87 11.93 -28.40
CA ALA A 87 21.83 11.94 -29.51
C ALA A 87 21.16 11.96 -30.90
N GLN A 88 20.08 11.19 -31.11
CA GLN A 88 19.43 11.01 -32.41
C GLN A 88 17.92 10.78 -32.27
N ARG A 89 17.16 11.80 -31.81
CA ARG A 89 15.68 11.75 -31.57
C ARG A 89 14.91 10.91 -32.60
N GLY A 90 15.06 11.20 -33.90
CA GLY A 90 14.33 10.51 -34.98
C GLY A 90 14.74 9.05 -35.26
N LYS A 91 15.85 8.55 -34.69
CA LYS A 91 16.34 7.17 -34.87
C LYS A 91 16.43 6.37 -33.57
N ALA A 92 16.14 7.00 -32.42
CA ALA A 92 16.38 6.45 -31.10
C ALA A 92 15.71 5.08 -30.87
N ALA A 93 14.48 4.87 -31.34
CA ALA A 93 13.77 3.59 -31.21
C ALA A 93 14.47 2.46 -31.98
N ALA A 94 14.85 2.67 -33.25
CA ALA A 94 15.56 1.67 -34.05
C ALA A 94 16.97 1.38 -33.52
N MET A 95 17.66 2.39 -32.96
CA MET A 95 18.94 2.20 -32.28
C MET A 95 18.77 1.40 -30.98
N LEU A 96 17.72 1.66 -30.20
CA LEU A 96 17.41 0.98 -28.95
C LEU A 96 17.07 -0.50 -29.19
N GLU A 97 16.22 -0.77 -30.19
CA GLU A 97 15.90 -2.12 -30.68
C GLU A 97 17.17 -2.90 -31.01
N ARG A 98 18.01 -2.37 -31.91
CA ARG A 98 19.25 -3.01 -32.37
C ARG A 98 20.28 -3.19 -31.24
N ASP A 99 20.55 -2.14 -30.48
CA ASP A 99 21.67 -2.14 -29.53
C ASP A 99 21.33 -2.86 -28.23
N ALA A 100 20.12 -2.69 -27.69
CA ALA A 100 19.68 -3.41 -26.50
C ALA A 100 19.03 -4.77 -26.80
N ALA A 101 18.75 -5.11 -28.06
CA ALA A 101 18.01 -6.32 -28.48
C ALA A 101 16.63 -6.45 -27.81
N VAL A 102 15.90 -5.35 -27.76
CA VAL A 102 14.50 -5.28 -27.33
C VAL A 102 13.56 -5.35 -28.53
N SER A 103 12.28 -5.66 -28.34
CA SER A 103 11.32 -5.68 -29.45
C SER A 103 11.06 -4.28 -30.03
N PRO A 104 10.74 -4.13 -31.32
CA PRO A 104 10.43 -2.84 -31.94
C PRO A 104 9.30 -2.09 -31.20
N VAL A 105 8.27 -2.82 -30.78
CA VAL A 105 7.13 -2.30 -30.02
C VAL A 105 7.57 -1.75 -28.67
N LEU A 106 8.45 -2.47 -27.94
CA LEU A 106 8.99 -1.99 -26.67
C LEU A 106 9.88 -0.76 -26.89
N ALA A 107 10.77 -0.79 -27.89
CA ALA A 107 11.65 0.33 -28.19
C ALA A 107 10.87 1.60 -28.55
N ARG A 108 9.87 1.49 -29.43
CA ARG A 108 9.00 2.61 -29.81
C ARG A 108 8.25 3.17 -28.61
N ARG A 109 7.56 2.29 -27.84
CA ARG A 109 6.86 2.71 -26.62
C ARG A 109 7.78 3.43 -25.64
N MET A 110 9.00 2.95 -25.43
CA MET A 110 9.96 3.59 -24.52
C MET A 110 10.38 4.99 -24.97
N ILE A 111 10.48 5.26 -26.28
CA ILE A 111 10.76 6.61 -26.78
C ILE A 111 9.51 7.50 -26.64
N ASP A 112 8.33 7.01 -27.01
CA ASP A 112 7.07 7.76 -26.86
C ASP A 112 6.76 8.08 -25.38
N ASP A 113 7.01 7.13 -24.47
CA ASP A 113 6.92 7.29 -23.01
C ASP A 113 7.85 8.41 -22.49
N LEU A 114 9.07 8.53 -23.05
CA LEU A 114 10.05 9.56 -22.68
C LEU A 114 9.74 10.94 -23.29
N ASP A 115 9.20 10.98 -24.51
CA ASP A 115 8.80 12.23 -25.15
C ASP A 115 7.49 12.79 -24.57
N ALA A 116 6.57 11.92 -24.12
CA ALA A 116 5.42 12.31 -23.31
C ALA A 116 5.87 12.89 -21.95
N LEU A 117 6.81 12.23 -21.27
CA LEU A 117 7.36 12.71 -20.00
C LEU A 117 8.12 14.05 -20.16
N ALA A 118 8.79 14.28 -21.29
CA ALA A 118 9.48 15.54 -21.57
C ALA A 118 8.54 16.73 -21.81
N LYS A 119 7.27 16.49 -22.18
CA LYS A 119 6.24 17.52 -22.37
C LYS A 119 5.58 17.97 -21.07
N ASP A 120 5.62 17.16 -20.02
CA ASP A 120 5.17 17.57 -18.69
C ASP A 120 6.13 18.62 -18.11
N ALA A 121 5.62 19.82 -17.81
CA ALA A 121 6.41 20.93 -17.30
C ALA A 121 7.11 20.59 -15.98
N GLY A 122 6.47 19.77 -15.11
CA GLY A 122 7.07 19.31 -13.86
C GLY A 122 8.17 18.26 -14.05
N SER A 123 8.22 17.59 -15.20
CA SER A 123 9.18 16.52 -15.49
C SER A 123 10.32 16.91 -16.43
N SER A 124 10.11 17.90 -17.30
CA SER A 124 11.10 18.39 -18.26
C SER A 124 12.44 18.75 -17.62
N VAL A 125 12.42 19.52 -16.51
CA VAL A 125 13.62 20.07 -15.86
C VAL A 125 14.55 18.98 -15.33
N TRP A 126 14.03 18.03 -14.56
CA TRP A 126 14.86 16.95 -14.00
C TRP A 126 15.23 15.92 -15.07
N LEU A 127 14.37 15.69 -16.08
CA LEU A 127 14.67 14.78 -17.17
C LEU A 127 15.83 15.30 -18.05
N GLU A 128 15.88 16.60 -18.34
CA GLU A 128 17.01 17.22 -19.06
C GLU A 128 18.31 17.18 -18.25
N ALA A 129 18.25 17.28 -16.92
CA ALA A 129 19.43 17.06 -16.07
C ALA A 129 19.98 15.63 -16.22
N ILE A 130 19.11 14.61 -16.26
CA ILE A 130 19.54 13.22 -16.54
C ILE A 130 20.04 13.07 -17.99
N ARG A 131 19.40 13.70 -18.98
CA ARG A 131 19.86 13.72 -20.39
C ARG A 131 21.29 14.24 -20.49
N GLY A 132 21.61 15.34 -19.81
CA GLY A 132 22.97 15.88 -19.74
C GLY A 132 23.99 14.86 -19.20
N ILE A 133 23.66 14.22 -18.07
CA ILE A 133 24.51 13.20 -17.43
C ILE A 133 24.79 12.02 -18.37
N VAL A 134 23.75 11.43 -19.00
CA VAL A 134 23.94 10.25 -19.88
C VAL A 134 24.55 10.59 -21.24
N ALA A 135 24.48 11.86 -21.66
CA ALA A 135 25.14 12.38 -22.86
C ALA A 135 26.58 12.84 -22.62
N GLY A 136 27.12 12.73 -21.39
CA GLY A 136 28.48 13.14 -21.05
C GLY A 136 28.69 14.66 -20.96
N LYS A 137 27.63 15.47 -20.98
CA LYS A 137 27.73 16.91 -20.74
C LYS A 137 27.79 17.16 -19.22
N GLN A 138 28.93 17.64 -18.73
CA GLN A 138 29.05 18.10 -17.35
C GLN A 138 28.16 19.34 -17.11
N LEU A 139 26.94 19.13 -16.59
CA LEU A 139 26.25 20.20 -15.86
C LEU A 139 26.95 20.41 -14.52
N GLY A 140 27.27 21.66 -14.21
CA GLY A 140 28.03 22.03 -13.02
C GLY A 140 27.24 21.77 -11.73
N LEU A 141 27.55 20.65 -11.07
CA LEU A 141 27.22 20.42 -9.66
C LEU A 141 28.52 20.44 -8.85
N SER A 142 28.50 21.17 -7.73
CA SER A 142 29.70 21.54 -6.98
C SER A 142 30.40 20.35 -6.34
N ARG A 143 31.58 20.03 -6.88
CA ARG A 143 32.86 19.65 -6.23
C ARG A 143 32.89 19.28 -4.72
N THR A 144 32.01 18.41 -4.23
CA THR A 144 32.19 17.68 -2.95
C THR A 144 31.69 16.24 -3.07
N ASP A 145 32.41 15.39 -3.82
CA ASP A 145 32.29 13.92 -3.76
C ASP A 145 33.42 13.25 -4.57
N ARG A 146 34.67 13.44 -4.14
CA ARG A 146 35.82 12.65 -4.62
C ARG A 146 36.54 11.92 -3.48
N LEU A 147 35.86 11.73 -2.35
CA LEU A 147 36.36 11.15 -1.09
C LEU A 147 35.34 10.18 -0.45
N ALA A 148 34.66 9.37 -1.26
CA ALA A 148 33.77 8.29 -0.79
C ALA A 148 34.02 6.94 -1.49
N GLY A 149 35.19 6.79 -2.13
CA GLY A 149 35.50 5.70 -3.05
C GLY A 149 36.95 5.23 -2.99
N ARG A 150 37.51 5.04 -1.79
CA ARG A 150 38.72 4.22 -1.62
C ARG A 150 38.79 3.50 -0.27
N GLU A 151 38.39 2.25 -0.32
CA GLU A 151 38.95 1.10 0.40
C GLU A 151 39.22 1.25 1.91
N ARG A 152 38.32 0.66 2.70
CA ARG A 152 38.59 0.23 4.07
C ARG A 152 39.52 -1.00 4.04
N ALA A 153 40.81 -0.77 3.84
CA ALA A 153 41.86 -1.77 4.01
C ALA A 153 42.72 -1.42 5.24
N THR A 154 42.99 -2.43 6.06
CA THR A 154 43.63 -2.36 7.38
C THR A 154 44.95 -1.60 7.41
N ASP A 155 45.04 -0.60 8.27
CA ASP A 155 46.32 0.02 8.65
C ASP A 155 46.99 -0.78 9.80
N ARG A 156 48.13 -1.38 9.49
CA ARG A 156 49.19 -1.72 10.46
C ARG A 156 50.51 -1.33 9.80
N GLY A 157 51.01 -0.15 10.14
CA GLY A 157 52.26 0.36 9.59
C GLY A 157 53.49 -0.47 9.95
N ALA A 158 54.41 -0.56 9.00
CA ALA A 158 55.84 -0.79 9.23
C ALA A 158 56.62 -0.11 8.09
N ALA A 159 57.79 0.44 8.41
CA ALA A 159 58.60 1.20 7.45
C ALA A 159 59.30 0.29 6.42
N ARG A 160 59.69 0.87 5.28
CA ARG A 160 60.75 0.31 4.42
C ARG A 160 62.08 0.30 5.18
N PRO A 161 62.96 -0.66 4.87
CA PRO A 161 64.14 -0.28 4.08
C PRO A 161 64.30 -1.13 2.81
N SER A 162 65.51 -1.13 2.25
CA SER A 162 65.87 -1.42 0.87
C SER A 162 66.54 -2.79 0.63
N ASP A 163 66.82 -3.03 -0.65
CA ASP A 163 67.95 -3.80 -1.22
C ASP A 163 67.84 -5.29 -1.58
N ALA A 164 68.37 -5.52 -2.79
CA ALA A 164 69.15 -6.67 -3.27
C ALA A 164 68.48 -8.04 -3.57
N GLY A 165 68.93 -8.60 -4.71
CA GLY A 165 68.96 -10.03 -5.00
C GLY A 165 67.69 -10.63 -5.64
N ALA A 166 67.68 -11.50 -6.65
CA ALA A 166 68.58 -11.94 -7.73
C ALA A 166 68.12 -13.35 -8.15
N MET A 167 67.93 -13.59 -9.47
CA MET A 167 67.81 -14.94 -10.11
C MET A 167 66.61 -15.81 -9.62
N ALA A 168 66.14 -16.88 -10.26
CA ALA A 168 66.36 -17.52 -11.57
C ALA A 168 64.97 -18.06 -12.04
N GLU A 169 64.55 -18.00 -13.31
CA GLU A 169 64.89 -18.88 -14.45
C GLU A 169 64.08 -20.21 -14.55
N THR A 170 63.96 -20.74 -15.78
CA THR A 170 63.17 -21.91 -16.28
C THR A 170 61.75 -21.57 -16.76
N VAL A 171 61.41 -21.42 -18.07
CA VAL A 171 61.69 -22.11 -19.35
C VAL A 171 60.66 -23.20 -19.73
N PHE A 172 59.86 -22.85 -20.75
CA PHE A 172 59.17 -23.58 -21.86
C PHE A 172 59.41 -25.10 -22.10
N PRO A 173 58.72 -25.80 -23.05
CA PRO A 173 57.68 -25.41 -24.06
C PRO A 173 56.36 -26.24 -23.96
N ALA A 174 55.23 -26.02 -24.64
CA ALA A 174 54.82 -25.64 -26.01
C ALA A 174 54.75 -26.77 -27.08
N GLN A 175 53.54 -27.00 -27.65
CA GLN A 175 53.19 -27.57 -28.98
C GLN A 175 51.64 -27.51 -29.10
N ARG A 176 50.95 -26.84 -30.04
CA ARG A 176 50.91 -26.80 -31.53
C ARG A 176 50.26 -28.02 -32.21
N GLY A 177 49.13 -27.80 -32.88
CA GLY A 177 48.53 -28.71 -33.87
C GLY A 177 47.00 -28.54 -34.03
N GLY A 178 46.54 -28.13 -35.22
CA GLY A 178 45.16 -28.34 -35.71
C GLY A 178 45.24 -28.94 -37.13
N PRO A 179 44.26 -28.78 -38.03
CA PRO A 179 42.83 -28.46 -37.87
C PRO A 179 41.93 -29.45 -38.68
N VAL A 180 40.71 -29.03 -39.10
CA VAL A 180 39.87 -29.59 -40.20
C VAL A 180 39.01 -30.84 -39.92
N VAL A 181 37.84 -31.12 -40.54
CA VAL A 181 36.53 -30.45 -40.85
C VAL A 181 35.52 -31.63 -41.14
N ILE A 182 34.20 -31.39 -41.20
CA ILE A 182 33.17 -32.07 -42.06
C ILE A 182 32.08 -32.94 -41.35
N ALA A 183 30.82 -32.65 -41.72
CA ALA A 183 29.60 -33.50 -41.74
C ALA A 183 28.91 -33.96 -40.43
N LEU A 184 27.60 -34.30 -40.40
CA LEU A 184 26.36 -33.77 -41.05
C LEU A 184 25.15 -34.63 -40.56
N CYS A 185 23.91 -34.18 -40.78
CA CYS A 185 22.63 -34.93 -40.65
C CYS A 185 22.22 -35.36 -39.20
N ALA A 186 20.96 -35.68 -38.83
CA ALA A 186 19.58 -35.43 -39.33
C ALA A 186 18.59 -36.07 -38.29
N ALA A 187 17.28 -35.82 -38.19
CA ALA A 187 16.37 -34.70 -38.52
C ALA A 187 14.99 -34.97 -37.84
N GLY A 188 14.08 -33.98 -37.72
CA GLY A 188 12.72 -34.21 -37.17
C GLY A 188 11.82 -32.96 -37.13
N ILE A 189 10.71 -32.96 -37.87
CA ILE A 189 9.87 -31.78 -38.22
C ILE A 189 8.39 -32.09 -37.98
N VAL A 190 7.58 -31.11 -37.53
CA VAL A 190 6.13 -31.01 -37.84
C VAL A 190 5.64 -29.54 -37.98
N ALA A 191 4.95 -29.23 -39.10
CA ALA A 191 4.04 -28.10 -39.42
C ALA A 191 4.55 -26.61 -39.30
N LEU A 192 4.67 -25.79 -40.37
CA LEU A 192 3.67 -25.20 -41.33
C LEU A 192 2.82 -24.06 -40.70
N VAL A 193 2.56 -22.87 -41.29
CA VAL A 193 2.73 -22.38 -42.69
C VAL A 193 2.74 -20.82 -42.80
N ALA A 194 3.08 -20.31 -44.00
CA ALA A 194 2.87 -18.94 -44.58
C ALA A 194 3.99 -17.88 -44.45
N ILE A 195 4.25 -17.19 -45.58
CA ILE A 195 5.42 -16.35 -45.90
C ILE A 195 4.97 -15.10 -46.68
N ALA A 196 5.84 -14.08 -46.74
CA ALA A 196 5.82 -12.87 -47.58
C ALA A 196 5.01 -11.67 -47.04
N GLY A 197 5.43 -10.42 -47.27
CA GLY A 197 6.63 -9.95 -47.97
C GLY A 197 6.93 -8.47 -47.71
N LEU A 198 8.21 -8.09 -47.79
CA LEU A 198 8.74 -6.76 -47.51
C LEU A 198 8.46 -5.78 -48.67
N VAL A 199 8.23 -4.48 -48.39
CA VAL A 199 8.88 -3.31 -49.05
C VAL A 199 8.43 -1.99 -48.37
N ILE A 200 9.31 -0.99 -48.45
CA ILE A 200 9.27 0.31 -47.74
C ILE A 200 8.78 1.44 -48.68
N ALA A 201 8.42 2.60 -48.10
CA ALA A 201 8.31 3.96 -48.68
C ALA A 201 6.89 4.45 -49.02
N THR A 202 6.52 5.75 -48.90
CA THR A 202 7.08 6.94 -48.20
C THR A 202 6.02 8.08 -48.21
N ARG A 203 6.24 9.15 -47.43
CA ARG A 203 5.60 10.51 -47.51
C ARG A 203 4.18 10.60 -46.92
N GLN A 204 3.96 11.36 -45.84
CA GLN A 204 3.96 12.83 -45.70
C GLN A 204 2.83 13.53 -46.47
N LEU A 205 1.83 14.02 -45.72
CA LEU A 205 1.36 15.39 -45.89
C LEU A 205 1.42 16.10 -44.52
N GLU A 206 2.01 17.29 -44.54
CA GLU A 206 2.07 18.26 -43.43
C GLU A 206 0.73 19.04 -43.32
N PRO A 207 0.51 19.79 -42.23
CA PRO A 207 -0.84 20.21 -41.83
C PRO A 207 -1.32 21.49 -42.52
N SER A 208 -2.64 21.66 -42.59
CA SER A 208 -3.26 22.97 -42.70
C SER A 208 -4.05 23.24 -41.41
N ALA A 209 -3.61 24.23 -40.64
CA ALA A 209 -4.30 24.68 -39.44
C ALA A 209 -5.50 25.55 -39.84
N LEU A 210 -6.67 25.25 -39.29
CA LEU A 210 -7.79 26.19 -39.23
C LEU A 210 -8.16 26.43 -37.76
N PRO A 211 -8.53 27.68 -37.39
CA PRO A 211 -8.77 28.04 -36.01
C PRO A 211 -10.11 27.46 -35.54
N VAL A 212 -10.10 26.75 -34.42
CA VAL A 212 -11.33 26.34 -33.75
C VAL A 212 -11.61 27.34 -32.64
N THR A 213 -12.73 28.04 -32.78
CA THR A 213 -13.32 28.97 -31.83
C THR A 213 -13.45 28.37 -30.43
N GLU A 214 -13.37 29.24 -29.41
CA GLU A 214 -13.72 28.90 -28.02
C GLU A 214 -15.10 28.23 -27.97
N LEU A 215 -15.10 26.97 -27.52
CA LEU A 215 -16.30 26.32 -27.01
C LEU A 215 -16.31 26.55 -25.50
N ASP A 216 -17.31 27.31 -25.05
CA ASP A 216 -17.57 27.58 -23.65
C ASP A 216 -18.03 26.26 -22.97
N VAL A 217 -17.09 25.58 -22.30
CA VAL A 217 -17.35 24.33 -21.59
C VAL A 217 -17.74 24.68 -20.15
N PRO A 218 -18.97 24.40 -19.70
CA PRO A 218 -19.38 24.73 -18.34
C PRO A 218 -18.55 23.95 -17.31
N ASP A 219 -18.13 24.66 -16.26
CA ASP A 219 -17.24 24.15 -15.22
C ASP A 219 -17.77 22.86 -14.60
N LEU A 220 -17.04 21.76 -14.81
CA LEU A 220 -17.32 20.45 -14.22
C LEU A 220 -16.97 20.49 -12.74
N LYS A 221 -17.88 21.07 -11.94
CA LYS A 221 -17.87 21.04 -10.48
C LYS A 221 -17.45 19.66 -10.00
N LEU A 222 -16.30 19.61 -9.33
CA LEU A 222 -15.70 18.37 -8.85
C LEU A 222 -16.73 17.60 -8.01
N ALA A 223 -17.24 16.48 -8.53
CA ALA A 223 -18.22 15.68 -7.83
C ALA A 223 -17.65 15.26 -6.46
N ALA A 224 -18.39 15.58 -5.39
CA ALA A 224 -17.94 15.31 -4.03
C ALA A 224 -17.67 13.80 -3.88
N ARG A 225 -16.42 13.45 -3.58
CA ARG A 225 -16.06 12.04 -3.33
C ARG A 225 -16.79 11.57 -2.08
N PRO A 226 -17.52 10.44 -2.10
CA PRO A 226 -18.13 9.92 -0.89
C PRO A 226 -17.04 9.68 0.16
N SER A 227 -17.23 10.21 1.35
CA SER A 227 -16.30 10.11 2.48
C SER A 227 -17.01 9.43 3.63
N LEU A 228 -16.35 8.46 4.28
CA LEU A 228 -16.87 7.95 5.54
C LEU A 228 -16.51 8.97 6.62
N ILE A 229 -17.50 9.75 7.04
CA ILE A 229 -17.44 10.59 8.24
C ILE A 229 -18.61 10.12 9.12
N LEU A 230 -18.31 9.56 10.30
CA LEU A 230 -19.33 8.92 11.15
C LEU A 230 -20.34 9.91 11.79
N SER A 231 -20.23 11.21 11.49
CA SER A 231 -21.01 12.27 12.16
C SER A 231 -22.45 12.44 11.67
N SER A 232 -22.87 11.82 10.56
CA SER A 232 -24.31 11.80 10.25
C SER A 232 -25.02 10.92 11.28
N VAL A 233 -24.58 9.66 11.40
CA VAL A 233 -25.23 8.62 12.20
C VAL A 233 -25.37 8.99 13.68
N GLU A 234 -24.36 9.61 14.29
CA GLU A 234 -24.43 10.00 15.71
C GLU A 234 -25.42 11.14 15.95
N SER A 235 -25.53 12.08 15.00
CA SER A 235 -26.50 13.19 15.08
C SER A 235 -27.91 12.72 14.72
N ASP A 236 -28.05 11.85 13.73
CA ASP A 236 -29.33 11.31 13.26
C ASP A 236 -29.92 10.31 14.27
N LEU A 237 -29.09 9.47 14.91
CA LEU A 237 -29.52 8.52 15.94
C LEU A 237 -29.83 9.22 17.28
N GLU A 238 -29.15 10.32 17.59
CA GLU A 238 -29.48 11.15 18.75
C GLU A 238 -30.75 11.98 18.48
N ALA A 239 -30.92 12.54 17.28
CA ALA A 239 -32.17 13.19 16.87
C ALA A 239 -33.35 12.20 16.86
N ALA A 240 -33.15 10.97 16.38
CA ALA A 240 -34.15 9.90 16.45
C ALA A 240 -34.48 9.52 17.90
N ARG A 241 -33.49 9.37 18.79
CA ARG A 241 -33.73 9.15 20.22
C ARG A 241 -34.49 10.29 20.87
N GLN A 242 -34.15 11.53 20.55
CA GLN A 242 -34.84 12.71 21.07
C GLN A 242 -36.27 12.79 20.53
N ALA A 243 -36.51 12.40 19.27
CA ALA A 243 -37.85 12.27 18.69
C ALA A 243 -38.68 11.16 19.36
N THR A 244 -38.11 9.97 19.62
CA THR A 244 -38.79 8.90 20.37
C THR A 244 -39.08 9.32 21.81
N GLN A 245 -38.11 9.90 22.52
CA GLN A 245 -38.32 10.40 23.89
C GLN A 245 -39.32 11.57 23.94
N PHE A 246 -39.44 12.36 22.88
CA PHE A 246 -40.46 13.39 22.74
C PHE A 246 -41.84 12.76 22.47
N ALA A 247 -41.92 11.72 21.63
CA ALA A 247 -43.15 10.96 21.40
C ALA A 247 -43.64 10.29 22.70
N ASP A 248 -42.80 9.52 23.40
CA ASP A 248 -43.13 8.84 24.66
C ASP A 248 -43.58 9.81 25.77
N ARG A 249 -43.05 11.05 25.77
CA ARG A 249 -43.45 12.09 26.74
C ARG A 249 -44.79 12.75 26.41
N ASN A 250 -45.16 12.81 25.14
CA ASN A 250 -46.41 13.44 24.69
C ASN A 250 -47.56 12.43 24.59
N ASP A 251 -47.26 11.15 24.30
CA ASP A 251 -48.22 10.04 24.35
C ASP A 251 -47.57 8.80 25.00
N PRO A 252 -47.74 8.63 26.32
CA PRO A 252 -47.19 7.47 27.04
C PRO A 252 -47.81 6.13 26.65
N SER A 253 -48.91 6.11 25.88
CA SER A 253 -49.58 4.87 25.47
C SER A 253 -48.78 4.11 24.40
N LEU A 254 -47.93 4.81 23.63
CA LEU A 254 -47.06 4.23 22.60
C LEU A 254 -46.09 3.18 23.17
N ALA A 255 -45.64 3.35 24.42
CA ALA A 255 -44.75 2.42 25.11
C ALA A 255 -45.40 1.06 25.45
N ALA A 256 -46.71 0.92 25.28
CA ALA A 256 -47.47 -0.30 25.60
C ALA A 256 -47.78 -1.20 24.39
N ILE A 257 -47.44 -0.77 23.17
CA ILE A 257 -47.73 -1.53 21.94
C ILE A 257 -46.83 -2.77 21.88
N ARG A 258 -47.45 -3.95 21.70
CA ARG A 258 -46.78 -5.23 21.46
C ARG A 258 -47.26 -5.80 20.13
N GLU A 259 -46.33 -6.25 19.31
CA GLU A 259 -46.63 -6.87 18.01
C GLU A 259 -47.38 -8.20 18.20
N GLN A 260 -48.45 -8.38 17.42
CA GLN A 260 -49.12 -9.68 17.28
C GLN A 260 -48.32 -10.55 16.32
N GLY A 261 -47.95 -11.76 16.77
CA GLY A 261 -47.19 -12.69 15.96
C GLY A 261 -48.05 -13.47 14.97
N ASP A 262 -47.42 -13.93 13.89
CA ASP A 262 -48.00 -14.91 12.98
C ASP A 262 -46.99 -16.03 12.66
N THR A 263 -47.51 -17.16 12.18
CA THR A 263 -46.81 -18.48 12.18
C THR A 263 -46.27 -18.80 10.76
N PRO A 264 -45.19 -19.59 10.59
CA PRO A 264 -44.30 -19.44 9.42
C PRO A 264 -44.65 -20.33 8.22
N GLU A 265 -44.23 -19.88 7.03
CA GLU A 265 -44.16 -20.68 5.79
C GLU A 265 -42.71 -20.67 5.26
N GLU A 266 -42.19 -21.83 4.86
CA GLU A 266 -40.75 -22.09 4.65
C GLU A 266 -40.33 -22.01 3.17
N PRO A 267 -39.41 -21.10 2.77
CA PRO A 267 -38.81 -21.07 1.43
C PRO A 267 -37.51 -21.91 1.33
N PRO A 268 -37.13 -22.39 0.13
CA PRO A 268 -36.22 -23.54 -0.02
C PRO A 268 -34.72 -23.25 0.13
N ASP A 269 -33.97 -24.31 0.46
CA ASP A 269 -32.50 -24.35 0.61
C ASP A 269 -31.75 -23.88 -0.65
N LEU A 270 -31.10 -22.71 -0.55
CA LEU A 270 -30.10 -22.26 -1.51
C LEU A 270 -28.70 -22.61 -0.99
N GLY A 271 -28.09 -23.60 -1.64
CA GLY A 271 -26.89 -24.30 -1.21
C GLY A 271 -25.73 -23.43 -0.67
N LYS A 272 -25.27 -23.80 0.53
CA LYS A 272 -24.26 -23.05 1.31
C LYS A 272 -22.87 -23.06 0.67
N VAL A 273 -22.40 -21.90 0.17
CA VAL A 273 -20.99 -21.68 -0.21
C VAL A 273 -20.39 -20.48 0.55
N GLN A 274 -20.35 -20.59 1.88
CA GLN A 274 -19.77 -19.57 2.77
C GLN A 274 -18.23 -19.52 2.69
N PRO A 275 -17.62 -18.34 2.45
CA PRO A 275 -16.17 -18.15 2.58
C PRO A 275 -15.70 -18.29 4.05
N PRO A 276 -14.38 -18.49 4.29
CA PRO A 276 -13.85 -18.58 5.64
C PRO A 276 -13.92 -17.23 6.40
N PRO A 277 -14.07 -17.23 7.73
CA PRO A 277 -14.06 -16.00 8.53
C PRO A 277 -12.67 -15.32 8.50
N ASN A 278 -12.64 -13.99 8.40
CA ASN A 278 -11.40 -13.25 8.17
C ASN A 278 -10.52 -13.07 9.42
N ILE A 279 -11.04 -13.21 10.65
CA ILE A 279 -10.23 -13.04 11.88
C ILE A 279 -10.59 -14.08 12.94
N LEU A 280 -9.57 -14.76 13.47
CA LEU A 280 -9.61 -15.60 14.68
C LEU A 280 -8.97 -14.82 15.83
N LEU A 281 -9.76 -14.34 16.79
CA LEU A 281 -9.27 -13.54 17.92
C LEU A 281 -9.02 -14.39 19.17
N VAL A 282 -7.75 -14.49 19.57
CA VAL A 282 -7.37 -14.66 20.98
C VAL A 282 -6.29 -13.64 21.30
N PRO A 283 -6.56 -12.60 22.12
CA PRO A 283 -5.57 -11.59 22.45
C PRO A 283 -4.52 -12.15 23.43
N PRO A 284 -3.22 -11.81 23.28
CA PRO A 284 -2.22 -12.12 24.30
C PRO A 284 -2.45 -11.25 25.55
N ARG A 285 -2.49 -11.88 26.73
CA ARG A 285 -2.44 -11.15 28.01
C ARG A 285 -1.02 -10.64 28.27
N VAL A 286 -0.92 -9.39 28.73
CA VAL A 286 0.34 -8.77 29.21
C VAL A 286 0.17 -8.46 30.70
N PRO A 287 1.13 -8.81 31.58
CA PRO A 287 1.00 -8.55 33.01
C PRO A 287 1.24 -7.07 33.35
N SER A 288 0.50 -6.56 34.35
CA SER A 288 0.57 -5.19 34.85
C SER A 288 1.47 -5.09 36.08
N GLY A 289 2.32 -4.05 36.18
CA GLY A 289 2.87 -3.65 37.49
C GLY A 289 4.18 -2.86 37.50
N THR A 290 4.11 -1.53 37.55
CA THR A 290 5.00 -0.67 38.36
C THR A 290 4.37 0.73 38.52
N PRO A 291 4.45 1.42 39.67
CA PRO A 291 3.85 2.75 39.85
C PRO A 291 4.75 3.89 39.33
N LEU A 292 4.13 5.03 38.99
CA LEU A 292 4.81 6.29 38.66
C LEU A 292 4.71 7.27 39.85
N PRO A 293 5.73 8.11 40.11
CA PRO A 293 5.62 9.24 41.03
C PRO A 293 4.83 10.41 40.39
N ALA A 294 4.22 11.26 41.24
CA ALA A 294 3.27 12.30 40.84
C ALA A 294 3.91 13.71 40.71
N GLY A 295 3.32 14.59 39.89
CA GLY A 295 3.78 15.99 39.77
C GLY A 295 2.97 16.92 38.85
N ARG A 296 1.85 17.47 39.37
CA ARG A 296 1.14 18.76 39.05
C ARG A 296 0.81 19.18 37.58
N PRO A 297 -0.10 20.17 37.34
CA PRO A 297 -0.99 20.14 36.16
C PRO A 297 -1.11 21.43 35.26
N ILE A 298 -1.56 21.23 34.00
CA ILE A 298 -2.31 22.17 33.11
C ILE A 298 -1.47 23.35 32.49
N ALA A 299 -1.62 23.86 31.24
CA ALA A 299 -2.70 23.81 30.23
C ALA A 299 -2.27 23.88 28.71
N ARG A 300 -3.17 23.34 27.86
CA ARG A 300 -3.59 23.64 26.45
C ARG A 300 -2.62 23.71 25.21
N PRO A 301 -3.13 23.33 24.00
CA PRO A 301 -2.36 23.22 22.73
C PRO A 301 -2.66 24.38 21.72
N PRO A 302 -1.96 24.49 20.56
CA PRO A 302 -2.47 23.84 19.32
C PRO A 302 -1.43 23.40 18.24
N ALA A 303 -1.91 22.53 17.32
CA ALA A 303 -1.51 22.30 15.92
C ALA A 303 -0.03 22.13 15.46
N GLY A 304 0.29 20.91 14.98
CA GLY A 304 1.07 20.71 13.75
C GLY A 304 2.59 20.50 13.83
N GLY A 305 3.21 20.62 15.00
CA GLY A 305 4.67 20.50 15.16
C GLY A 305 5.11 19.93 16.52
N GLY A 306 4.49 18.83 16.96
CA GLY A 306 4.85 18.16 18.20
C GLY A 306 5.94 17.09 18.00
N ASP A 307 6.72 16.82 19.05
CA ASP A 307 7.70 15.73 19.10
C ASP A 307 7.05 14.38 18.65
N PRO A 308 7.58 13.70 17.61
CA PRO A 308 7.09 12.40 17.15
C PRO A 308 7.04 11.31 18.23
N GLU A 309 7.89 11.41 19.26
CA GLU A 309 7.96 10.48 20.38
C GLU A 309 7.07 10.90 21.56
N GLN A 310 6.42 12.06 21.50
CA GLN A 310 5.47 12.53 22.51
C GLN A 310 4.37 11.47 22.74
N ILE A 311 4.16 11.09 24.00
CA ILE A 311 3.08 10.18 24.38
C ILE A 311 1.77 10.96 24.50
N LEU A 312 0.83 10.66 23.62
CA LEU A 312 -0.56 11.09 23.70
C LEU A 312 -1.35 10.09 24.54
N THR A 313 -2.30 10.59 25.33
CA THR A 313 -3.10 9.79 26.26
C THR A 313 -4.58 9.91 25.91
N PHE A 314 -5.25 8.76 25.74
CA PHE A 314 -6.67 8.65 25.42
C PHE A 314 -7.33 7.73 26.45
N GLY A 315 -7.81 8.33 27.54
CA GLY A 315 -8.24 7.58 28.73
C GLY A 315 -7.09 6.72 29.28
N PRO A 316 -7.24 5.38 29.38
CA PRO A 316 -6.18 4.50 29.85
C PRO A 316 -5.08 4.20 28.79
N ILE A 317 -5.31 4.55 27.53
CA ILE A 317 -4.41 4.17 26.42
C ILE A 317 -3.36 5.26 26.18
N ARG A 318 -2.10 4.84 25.99
CA ARG A 318 -0.94 5.72 25.77
C ARG A 318 -0.29 5.37 24.44
N ILE A 319 -0.19 6.33 23.52
CA ILE A 319 0.24 6.12 22.12
C ILE A 319 1.26 7.18 21.74
N ARG A 320 2.34 6.81 21.03
CA ARG A 320 3.28 7.80 20.47
C ARG A 320 2.60 8.63 19.39
N ARG A 321 2.81 9.95 19.41
CA ARG A 321 2.25 10.92 18.46
C ARG A 321 2.41 10.47 17.00
N HIS A 322 3.59 10.01 16.61
CA HIS A 322 3.84 9.61 15.23
C HIS A 322 2.89 8.52 14.71
N LEU A 323 2.45 7.59 15.58
CA LEU A 323 1.55 6.52 15.19
C LEU A 323 0.12 7.03 15.02
N VAL A 324 -0.32 7.94 15.91
CA VAL A 324 -1.61 8.65 15.77
C VAL A 324 -1.62 9.46 14.47
N ASP A 325 -0.59 10.26 14.22
CA ASP A 325 -0.48 11.09 13.01
C ASP A 325 -0.37 10.23 11.73
N THR A 326 0.22 9.03 11.81
CA THR A 326 0.26 8.04 10.72
C THR A 326 -1.13 7.52 10.38
N ILE A 327 -1.93 7.16 11.39
CA ILE A 327 -3.30 6.67 11.22
C ILE A 327 -4.22 7.79 10.70
N VAL A 328 -4.14 8.99 11.29
CA VAL A 328 -4.91 10.17 10.84
C VAL A 328 -4.58 10.53 9.40
N ARG A 329 -3.30 10.49 9.01
CA ARG A 329 -2.88 10.75 7.63
C ARG A 329 -3.46 9.74 6.66
N ALA A 330 -3.40 8.44 6.97
CA ALA A 330 -3.98 7.40 6.12
C ALA A 330 -5.49 7.58 5.94
N GLY A 331 -6.21 7.86 7.03
CA GLY A 331 -7.64 8.17 6.99
C GLY A 331 -7.96 9.37 6.10
N ARG A 332 -7.21 10.47 6.19
CA ARG A 332 -7.38 11.65 5.33
C ARG A 332 -7.17 11.32 3.84
N ILE A 333 -6.12 10.57 3.50
CA ILE A 333 -5.78 10.21 2.11
C ILE A 333 -6.90 9.38 1.45
N VAL A 334 -7.51 8.47 2.21
CA VAL A 334 -8.60 7.62 1.72
C VAL A 334 -9.97 8.31 1.82
N GLY A 335 -10.12 9.26 2.73
CA GLY A 335 -11.41 9.84 3.13
C GLY A 335 -12.23 8.86 3.96
N ALA A 336 -11.62 8.30 5.01
CA ALA A 336 -12.23 7.42 6.00
C ALA A 336 -11.92 7.91 7.43
N ASP A 337 -12.94 7.97 8.28
CA ASP A 337 -12.91 8.54 9.63
C ASP A 337 -11.70 8.08 10.48
N PRO A 338 -10.90 8.99 11.06
CA PRO A 338 -9.69 8.62 11.78
C PRO A 338 -9.99 8.05 13.16
N THR A 339 -11.12 8.43 13.76
CA THR A 339 -11.60 7.94 15.05
C THR A 339 -11.97 6.46 14.90
N LEU A 340 -12.61 6.09 13.79
CA LEU A 340 -12.86 4.68 13.44
C LEU A 340 -11.55 3.91 13.30
N LEU A 341 -10.59 4.41 12.52
CA LEU A 341 -9.29 3.73 12.32
C LEU A 341 -8.53 3.53 13.65
N MET A 342 -8.54 4.53 14.52
CA MET A 342 -7.98 4.44 15.87
C MET A 342 -8.73 3.40 16.74
N ALA A 343 -10.06 3.36 16.67
CA ALA A 343 -10.87 2.38 17.39
C ALA A 343 -10.61 0.95 16.91
N VAL A 344 -10.46 0.72 15.60
CA VAL A 344 -10.11 -0.59 15.04
C VAL A 344 -8.67 -0.97 15.43
N ALA A 345 -7.70 -0.07 15.35
CA ALA A 345 -6.31 -0.34 15.73
C ALA A 345 -6.13 -0.65 17.24
N ASP A 346 -6.88 0.03 18.12
CA ASP A 346 -7.01 -0.32 19.55
C ASP A 346 -7.54 -1.75 19.69
N LYS A 347 -8.66 -2.05 19.02
CA LYS A 347 -9.38 -3.32 19.16
C LYS A 347 -8.59 -4.51 18.61
N GLU A 348 -7.87 -4.34 17.51
CA GLU A 348 -7.16 -5.44 16.84
C GLU A 348 -5.77 -5.72 17.41
N SER A 349 -4.98 -4.68 17.69
CA SER A 349 -3.58 -4.86 18.10
C SER A 349 -3.19 -4.13 19.39
N SER A 350 -4.09 -3.36 20.01
CA SER A 350 -3.73 -2.37 21.03
C SER A 350 -2.59 -1.46 20.55
N PHE A 351 -2.62 -1.08 19.27
CA PHE A 351 -1.59 -0.31 18.55
C PHE A 351 -0.23 -1.01 18.35
N ALA A 352 -0.12 -2.33 18.60
CA ALA A 352 1.10 -3.07 18.33
C ALA A 352 1.31 -3.31 16.82
N THR A 353 2.25 -2.56 16.25
CA THR A 353 2.46 -2.47 14.79
C THR A 353 2.97 -3.74 14.13
N ALA A 354 3.70 -4.59 14.85
CA ALA A 354 4.35 -5.79 14.33
C ALA A 354 3.90 -7.12 14.98
N VAL A 355 2.89 -7.10 15.85
CA VAL A 355 2.41 -8.31 16.56
C VAL A 355 1.74 -9.28 15.59
N GLN A 356 1.96 -10.58 15.79
CA GLN A 356 1.27 -11.64 15.06
C GLN A 356 0.45 -12.49 16.04
N ALA A 357 -0.78 -12.82 15.66
CA ALA A 357 -1.64 -13.70 16.45
C ALA A 357 -1.05 -15.11 16.53
N LYS A 358 -1.24 -15.80 17.67
CA LYS A 358 -0.73 -17.17 17.87
C LYS A 358 -1.54 -18.24 17.10
N THR A 359 -2.77 -17.92 16.74
CA THR A 359 -3.78 -18.87 16.21
C THR A 359 -4.10 -18.65 14.72
N SER A 360 -3.48 -17.67 14.07
CA SER A 360 -3.76 -17.34 12.67
C SER A 360 -2.58 -16.61 12.02
N SER A 361 -2.69 -16.30 10.73
CA SER A 361 -1.71 -15.45 10.04
C SER A 361 -1.90 -13.96 10.35
N ALA A 362 -2.88 -13.55 11.16
CA ALA A 362 -3.19 -12.16 11.47
C ALA A 362 -1.95 -11.40 11.97
N THR A 363 -1.60 -10.28 11.33
CA THR A 363 -0.34 -9.57 11.60
C THR A 363 -0.53 -8.05 11.57
N GLY A 364 0.16 -7.38 12.49
CA GLY A 364 0.35 -5.94 12.57
C GLY A 364 -0.84 -5.14 13.07
N LEU A 365 -0.80 -3.83 12.79
CA LEU A 365 -1.66 -2.82 13.41
C LEU A 365 -3.18 -3.10 13.29
N TYR A 366 -3.60 -3.70 12.17
CA TYR A 366 -4.99 -4.07 11.86
C TYR A 366 -5.20 -5.58 11.71
N GLN A 367 -4.29 -6.41 12.24
CA GLN A 367 -4.39 -7.87 12.29
C GLN A 367 -4.80 -8.56 10.97
N PHE A 368 -4.36 -8.02 9.83
CA PHE A 368 -4.66 -8.59 8.51
C PHE A 368 -4.18 -10.05 8.42
N ILE A 369 -5.09 -10.99 8.12
CA ILE A 369 -4.71 -12.33 7.67
C ILE A 369 -4.18 -12.28 6.23
N GLU A 370 -3.46 -13.33 5.83
CA GLU A 370 -2.79 -13.42 4.54
C GLU A 370 -3.70 -13.16 3.34
N GLN A 371 -4.83 -13.87 3.23
CA GLN A 371 -5.67 -13.81 2.03
C GLN A 371 -6.37 -12.45 1.89
N THR A 372 -6.84 -11.88 3.00
CA THR A 372 -7.38 -10.51 3.03
C THR A 372 -6.31 -9.49 2.64
N TRP A 373 -5.08 -9.65 3.14
CA TRP A 373 -3.97 -8.76 2.79
C TRP A 373 -3.63 -8.78 1.30
N LEU A 374 -3.43 -9.97 0.73
CA LEU A 374 -3.15 -10.10 -0.70
C LEU A 374 -4.32 -9.53 -1.54
N GLY A 375 -5.56 -9.70 -1.09
CA GLY A 375 -6.72 -9.07 -1.71
C GLY A 375 -6.66 -7.54 -1.71
N VAL A 376 -6.47 -6.90 -0.54
CA VAL A 376 -6.42 -5.42 -0.47
C VAL A 376 -5.19 -4.83 -1.16
N VAL A 377 -4.07 -5.54 -1.20
CA VAL A 377 -2.89 -5.12 -2.00
C VAL A 377 -3.17 -5.24 -3.50
N ALA A 378 -3.78 -6.32 -3.97
CA ALA A 378 -4.14 -6.47 -5.37
C ALA A 378 -5.16 -5.42 -5.84
N GLU A 379 -6.15 -5.10 -5.00
CA GLU A 379 -7.26 -4.22 -5.33
C GLU A 379 -6.92 -2.73 -5.18
N PHE A 380 -6.30 -2.33 -4.06
CA PHE A 380 -6.03 -0.92 -3.77
C PHE A 380 -4.57 -0.52 -3.93
N GLY A 381 -3.64 -1.48 -4.01
CA GLY A 381 -2.21 -1.20 -4.04
C GLY A 381 -1.79 -0.26 -5.17
N LEU A 382 -2.45 -0.33 -6.34
CA LEU A 382 -2.19 0.58 -7.47
C LEU A 382 -2.41 2.06 -7.11
N ARG A 383 -3.36 2.37 -6.22
CA ARG A 383 -3.68 3.74 -5.78
C ARG A 383 -2.68 4.27 -4.75
N HIS A 384 -1.95 3.38 -4.09
CA HIS A 384 -1.06 3.67 -2.95
C HIS A 384 0.42 3.38 -3.22
N GLY A 385 0.83 3.28 -4.49
CA GLY A 385 2.24 3.11 -4.87
C GLY A 385 2.76 1.66 -4.86
N LEU A 386 1.88 0.67 -4.68
CA LEU A 386 2.20 -0.75 -4.61
C LEU A 386 1.95 -1.49 -5.94
N GLN A 387 2.15 -0.80 -7.08
CA GLN A 387 1.90 -1.37 -8.41
C GLN A 387 2.79 -2.59 -8.69
N ALA A 388 3.96 -2.67 -8.05
CA ALA A 388 4.89 -3.78 -8.25
C ALA A 388 4.47 -5.04 -7.48
N GLU A 389 3.89 -4.86 -6.29
CA GLU A 389 3.36 -5.90 -5.41
C GLU A 389 2.06 -6.45 -5.99
N ALA A 390 1.11 -5.58 -6.32
CA ALA A 390 -0.20 -5.94 -6.87
C ALA A 390 -0.08 -6.75 -8.18
N ARG A 391 0.91 -6.44 -9.03
CA ARG A 391 1.21 -7.17 -10.28
C ARG A 391 1.77 -8.58 -10.08
N LEU A 392 2.19 -8.94 -8.87
CA LEU A 392 2.68 -10.28 -8.52
C LEU A 392 1.60 -11.15 -7.87
N ILE A 393 0.46 -10.55 -7.53
CA ILE A 393 -0.67 -11.24 -6.91
C ILE A 393 -1.62 -11.72 -8.00
N SER A 394 -1.69 -13.04 -8.16
CA SER A 394 -2.68 -13.72 -8.99
C SER A 394 -3.91 -14.03 -8.16
N ARG A 395 -5.09 -14.04 -8.80
CA ARG A 395 -6.35 -14.47 -8.18
C ARG A 395 -6.90 -15.69 -8.92
N SER A 396 -7.19 -16.76 -8.20
CA SER A 396 -7.90 -17.94 -8.70
C SER A 396 -9.18 -18.14 -7.87
N GLY A 397 -10.33 -17.83 -8.46
CA GLY A 397 -11.61 -17.81 -7.76
C GLY A 397 -11.64 -16.83 -6.58
N ARG A 398 -11.65 -17.36 -5.35
CA ARG A 398 -11.59 -16.59 -4.09
C ARG A 398 -10.17 -16.52 -3.48
N GLN A 399 -9.21 -17.29 -4.00
CA GLN A 399 -7.85 -17.38 -3.45
C GLN A 399 -6.91 -16.39 -4.15
N TYR A 400 -6.10 -15.69 -3.37
CA TYR A 400 -4.98 -14.87 -3.82
C TYR A 400 -3.65 -15.61 -3.61
N THR A 401 -2.78 -15.61 -4.61
CA THR A 401 -1.49 -16.28 -4.58
C THR A 401 -0.39 -15.38 -5.16
N VAL A 402 0.84 -15.59 -4.72
CA VAL A 402 2.05 -14.99 -5.29
C VAL A 402 2.99 -16.13 -5.61
N ALA A 403 3.46 -16.22 -6.86
CA ALA A 403 4.17 -17.39 -7.37
C ALA A 403 5.56 -17.57 -6.74
N ASP A 404 6.30 -16.48 -6.54
CA ASP A 404 7.59 -16.51 -5.85
C ASP A 404 7.41 -16.41 -4.33
N ALA A 405 8.00 -17.34 -3.58
CA ALA A 405 7.86 -17.42 -2.13
C ALA A 405 8.53 -16.24 -1.40
N GLY A 406 9.61 -15.68 -1.95
CA GLY A 406 10.32 -14.53 -1.39
C GLY A 406 9.52 -13.24 -1.53
N GLU A 407 9.01 -12.94 -2.73
CA GLU A 407 8.10 -11.82 -2.96
C GLU A 407 6.77 -12.01 -2.22
N ARG A 408 6.25 -13.24 -2.09
CA ARG A 408 5.07 -13.52 -1.24
C ARG A 408 5.32 -13.11 0.20
N GLN A 409 6.44 -13.53 0.78
CA GLN A 409 6.79 -13.18 2.16
C GLN A 409 7.02 -11.67 2.31
N ARG A 410 7.75 -11.05 1.37
CA ARG A 410 7.97 -9.59 1.33
C ARG A 410 6.67 -8.80 1.30
N ILE A 411 5.70 -9.22 0.48
CA ILE A 411 4.37 -8.60 0.43
C ILE A 411 3.65 -8.79 1.77
N LEU A 412 3.73 -9.97 2.38
CA LEU A 412 3.06 -10.25 3.66
C LEU A 412 3.67 -9.54 4.87
N ASP A 413 4.97 -9.26 4.86
CA ASP A 413 5.63 -8.51 5.94
C ASP A 413 5.30 -7.01 5.93
N MET A 414 4.80 -6.47 4.81
CA MET A 414 4.26 -5.10 4.75
C MET A 414 3.04 -4.89 5.65
N ARG A 415 2.42 -5.94 6.20
CA ARG A 415 1.43 -5.85 7.29
C ARG A 415 2.00 -5.27 8.58
N ARG A 416 3.33 -5.34 8.76
CA ARG A 416 4.04 -4.75 9.90
C ARG A 416 4.32 -3.25 9.70
N GLU A 417 4.17 -2.75 8.47
CA GLU A 417 4.35 -1.34 8.14
C GLU A 417 3.09 -0.53 8.50
N PRO A 418 3.14 0.38 9.49
CA PRO A 418 1.93 0.99 10.06
C PRO A 418 1.13 1.82 9.05
N TYR A 419 1.82 2.57 8.20
CA TYR A 419 1.18 3.49 7.24
C TYR A 419 0.48 2.76 6.10
N ILE A 420 1.13 1.76 5.50
CA ILE A 420 0.53 0.94 4.43
C ILE A 420 -0.65 0.14 4.98
N SER A 421 -0.50 -0.43 6.18
CA SER A 421 -1.59 -1.16 6.84
C SER A 421 -2.77 -0.24 7.16
N ALA A 422 -2.54 0.99 7.60
CA ALA A 422 -3.61 1.98 7.82
C ALA A 422 -4.30 2.42 6.52
N LEU A 423 -3.56 2.63 5.42
CA LEU A 423 -4.14 2.96 4.11
C LEU A 423 -5.04 1.84 3.60
N LEU A 424 -4.57 0.60 3.62
CA LEU A 424 -5.32 -0.54 3.09
C LEU A 424 -6.49 -0.95 4.00
N ALA A 425 -6.38 -0.77 5.32
CA ALA A 425 -7.51 -0.88 6.25
C ALA A 425 -8.57 0.18 5.97
N ALA A 426 -8.17 1.43 5.76
CA ALA A 426 -9.07 2.52 5.43
C ALA A 426 -9.81 2.30 4.11
N GLU A 427 -9.14 1.82 3.05
CA GLU A 427 -9.78 1.53 1.76
C GLU A 427 -10.78 0.38 1.87
N MET A 428 -10.42 -0.69 2.58
CA MET A 428 -11.29 -1.85 2.80
C MET A 428 -12.54 -1.47 3.58
N LEU A 429 -12.38 -0.82 4.75
CA LEU A 429 -13.48 -0.33 5.57
C LEU A 429 -14.37 0.63 4.77
N LYS A 430 -13.77 1.53 3.97
CA LYS A 430 -14.50 2.47 3.12
C LYS A 430 -15.35 1.77 2.06
N ARG A 431 -14.75 0.87 1.26
CA ARG A 431 -15.46 0.11 0.24
C ARG A 431 -16.61 -0.69 0.84
N ASP A 432 -16.33 -1.44 1.89
CA ASP A 432 -17.30 -2.41 2.41
C ASP A 432 -18.45 -1.73 3.17
N THR A 433 -18.18 -0.66 3.92
CA THR A 433 -19.23 0.17 4.55
C THR A 433 -20.14 0.78 3.48
N LEU A 434 -19.58 1.48 2.49
CA LEU A 434 -20.39 2.12 1.44
C LEU A 434 -21.19 1.10 0.60
N ARG A 435 -20.68 -0.12 0.44
CA ARG A 435 -21.42 -1.22 -0.21
C ARG A 435 -22.65 -1.63 0.60
N LEU A 436 -22.50 -1.82 1.91
CA LEU A 436 -23.61 -2.25 2.77
C LEU A 436 -24.60 -1.11 3.03
N GLU A 437 -24.15 0.10 3.30
CA GLU A 437 -25.02 1.28 3.46
C GLU A 437 -25.92 1.48 2.23
N LYS A 438 -25.34 1.34 1.02
CA LYS A 438 -26.11 1.40 -0.23
C LYS A 438 -27.12 0.25 -0.35
N ALA A 439 -26.77 -0.96 0.09
CA ALA A 439 -27.65 -2.12 0.01
C ALA A 439 -28.80 -2.07 1.04
N MET A 440 -28.58 -1.41 2.17
CA MET A 440 -29.53 -1.30 3.28
C MET A 440 -30.36 0.00 3.27
N GLY A 441 -29.97 1.01 2.49
CA GLY A 441 -30.64 2.31 2.45
C GLY A 441 -30.47 3.18 3.71
N ARG A 442 -29.62 2.76 4.65
CA ARG A 442 -29.29 3.49 5.88
C ARG A 442 -27.78 3.50 6.14
N HIS A 443 -27.35 4.42 7.00
CA HIS A 443 -25.99 4.40 7.53
C HIS A 443 -25.76 3.27 8.53
N LEU A 444 -24.50 2.83 8.63
CA LEU A 444 -24.07 1.82 9.60
C LEU A 444 -23.51 2.44 10.88
N THR A 445 -23.81 1.82 12.01
CA THR A 445 -23.17 2.12 13.30
C THR A 445 -21.70 1.67 13.31
N GLY A 446 -20.90 2.22 14.24
CA GLY A 446 -19.52 1.79 14.42
C GLY A 446 -19.36 0.29 14.74
N GLY A 447 -20.31 -0.28 15.50
CA GLY A 447 -20.37 -1.72 15.77
C GLY A 447 -20.61 -2.55 14.51
N GLU A 448 -21.49 -2.09 13.62
CA GLU A 448 -21.80 -2.75 12.34
C GLU A 448 -20.63 -2.67 11.36
N ILE A 449 -19.94 -1.53 11.28
CA ILE A 449 -18.74 -1.38 10.46
C ILE A 449 -17.62 -2.30 10.97
N TYR A 450 -17.51 -2.51 12.28
CA TYR A 450 -16.59 -3.50 12.84
C TYR A 450 -17.05 -4.94 12.58
N LEU A 451 -18.35 -5.23 12.58
CA LEU A 451 -18.89 -6.55 12.19
C LEU A 451 -18.50 -6.93 10.75
N ILE A 452 -18.47 -5.97 9.81
CA ILE A 452 -17.93 -6.18 8.46
C ILE A 452 -16.47 -6.67 8.51
N HIS A 453 -15.63 -6.01 9.30
CA HIS A 453 -14.21 -6.38 9.44
C HIS A 453 -14.03 -7.78 10.04
N PHE A 454 -14.85 -8.11 11.04
CA PHE A 454 -14.80 -9.38 11.78
C PHE A 454 -15.37 -10.57 10.99
N LEU A 455 -16.53 -10.43 10.35
CA LEU A 455 -17.25 -11.50 9.64
C LEU A 455 -16.92 -11.57 8.14
N GLY A 456 -16.49 -10.45 7.55
CA GLY A 456 -16.54 -10.21 6.10
C GLY A 456 -17.89 -9.58 5.69
N PRO A 457 -17.93 -8.85 4.55
CA PRO A 457 -19.07 -8.02 4.18
C PRO A 457 -20.37 -8.81 3.95
N ASP A 458 -20.30 -9.96 3.28
CA ASP A 458 -21.51 -10.73 2.94
C ASP A 458 -22.16 -11.33 4.21
N ALA A 459 -21.34 -11.88 5.12
CA ALA A 459 -21.82 -12.43 6.39
C ALA A 459 -22.27 -11.35 7.39
N ALA A 460 -21.65 -10.18 7.38
CA ALA A 460 -22.13 -9.03 8.14
C ALA A 460 -23.46 -8.51 7.60
N GLN A 461 -23.65 -8.46 6.27
CA GLN A 461 -24.93 -8.07 5.67
C GLN A 461 -26.05 -9.02 6.10
N THR A 462 -25.84 -10.35 6.02
CA THR A 462 -26.82 -11.32 6.53
C THR A 462 -27.09 -11.12 8.03
N PHE A 463 -26.04 -10.96 8.85
CA PHE A 463 -26.20 -10.77 10.30
C PHE A 463 -27.03 -9.52 10.65
N ILE A 464 -26.81 -8.41 9.95
CA ILE A 464 -27.54 -7.16 10.22
C ILE A 464 -28.97 -7.24 9.68
N ALA A 465 -29.21 -7.82 8.51
CA ALA A 465 -30.58 -8.07 8.01
C ALA A 465 -31.38 -8.96 8.99
N THR A 466 -30.80 -10.07 9.47
CA THR A 466 -31.44 -10.89 10.51
C THR A 466 -31.60 -10.17 11.85
N MET A 467 -30.80 -9.13 12.14
CA MET A 467 -30.99 -8.30 13.35
C MET A 467 -32.22 -7.40 13.21
N GLU A 468 -32.52 -6.92 12.01
CA GLU A 468 -33.69 -6.09 11.70
C GLU A 468 -34.97 -6.92 11.57
N GLU A 469 -34.90 -8.08 10.91
CA GLU A 469 -36.04 -8.98 10.68
C GLU A 469 -36.37 -9.88 11.88
N THR A 470 -35.36 -10.48 12.50
CA THR A 470 -35.53 -11.52 13.54
C THR A 470 -34.53 -11.34 14.70
N PRO A 471 -34.58 -10.20 15.44
CA PRO A 471 -33.60 -9.86 16.50
C PRO A 471 -33.44 -10.92 17.61
N GLY A 472 -34.48 -11.74 17.82
CA GLY A 472 -34.50 -12.85 18.78
C GLY A 472 -33.82 -14.14 18.31
N ALA A 473 -33.47 -14.27 17.03
CA ALA A 473 -32.80 -15.46 16.48
C ALA A 473 -31.46 -15.71 17.20
N LYS A 474 -31.04 -16.97 17.35
CA LYS A 474 -29.78 -17.30 18.04
C LYS A 474 -28.58 -16.99 17.14
N ALA A 475 -27.70 -16.09 17.59
CA ALA A 475 -26.53 -15.66 16.82
C ALA A 475 -25.56 -16.82 16.49
N ALA A 476 -25.49 -17.83 17.36
CA ALA A 476 -24.62 -19.00 17.17
C ALA A 476 -25.11 -19.97 16.09
N GLU A 477 -26.41 -19.98 15.77
CA GLU A 477 -26.97 -20.80 14.69
C GLU A 477 -26.75 -20.11 13.33
N LEU A 478 -26.83 -18.78 13.29
CA LEU A 478 -26.51 -17.96 12.12
C LEU A 478 -25.01 -17.94 11.78
N LEU A 479 -24.15 -17.89 12.80
CA LEU A 479 -22.69 -17.76 12.68
C LEU A 479 -21.93 -18.86 13.46
N PRO A 480 -22.07 -20.15 13.08
CA PRO A 480 -21.55 -21.27 13.87
C PRO A 480 -20.02 -21.28 13.99
N ARG A 481 -19.28 -20.94 12.92
CA ARG A 481 -17.80 -20.87 12.97
C ARG A 481 -17.32 -19.70 13.84
N PRO A 482 -17.79 -18.44 13.67
CA PRO A 482 -17.49 -17.36 14.62
C PRO A 482 -17.87 -17.68 16.08
N ALA A 483 -18.99 -18.36 16.33
CA ALA A 483 -19.45 -18.71 17.67
C ALA A 483 -18.55 -19.73 18.38
N GLN A 484 -18.09 -20.77 17.66
CA GLN A 484 -17.10 -21.72 18.17
C GLN A 484 -15.76 -21.02 18.48
N ALA A 485 -15.31 -20.15 17.58
CA ALA A 485 -14.05 -19.42 17.69
C ALA A 485 -14.04 -18.36 18.81
N ASN A 486 -15.19 -17.72 19.08
CA ASN A 486 -15.30 -16.54 19.93
C ASN A 486 -16.40 -16.68 20.99
N ARG A 487 -16.42 -17.81 21.71
CA ARG A 487 -17.49 -18.17 22.66
C ARG A 487 -17.95 -17.03 23.59
N PRO A 488 -17.09 -16.20 24.22
CA PRO A 488 -17.55 -15.12 25.12
C PRO A 488 -18.40 -14.03 24.44
N ILE A 489 -18.40 -13.94 23.11
CA ILE A 489 -19.26 -13.04 22.35
C ILE A 489 -20.65 -13.64 22.17
N PHE A 490 -20.74 -14.92 21.79
CA PHE A 490 -21.98 -15.60 21.38
C PHE A 490 -22.73 -16.34 22.50
N TYR A 491 -22.09 -16.52 23.66
CA TYR A 491 -22.67 -17.17 24.84
C TYR A 491 -22.51 -16.28 26.08
N ALA A 492 -23.32 -16.54 27.11
CA ALA A 492 -23.18 -15.97 28.44
C ALA A 492 -23.44 -17.06 29.50
N GLU A 493 -22.62 -17.09 30.56
CA GLU A 493 -22.87 -17.96 31.71
C GLU A 493 -23.83 -17.26 32.67
N ALA A 494 -24.96 -17.89 32.98
CA ALA A 494 -25.96 -17.38 33.92
C ALA A 494 -26.44 -18.53 34.82
N GLY A 495 -26.30 -18.38 36.14
CA GLY A 495 -26.77 -19.39 37.11
C GLY A 495 -26.08 -20.76 37.05
N GLY A 496 -25.01 -20.91 36.27
CA GLY A 496 -24.35 -22.20 35.99
C GLY A 496 -24.71 -22.82 34.63
N GLU A 497 -25.61 -22.18 33.86
CA GLU A 497 -25.98 -22.61 32.51
C GLU A 497 -25.42 -21.65 31.44
N THR A 498 -24.98 -22.22 30.31
CA THR A 498 -24.49 -21.46 29.15
C THR A 498 -25.66 -21.03 28.25
N LYS A 499 -26.15 -19.80 28.44
CA LYS A 499 -27.14 -19.19 27.54
C LYS A 499 -26.52 -18.91 26.17
N THR A 500 -27.18 -19.34 25.09
CA THR A 500 -26.88 -18.88 23.73
C THR A 500 -27.52 -17.51 23.51
N LEU A 501 -26.76 -16.54 23.02
CA LEU A 501 -27.22 -15.16 22.86
C LEU A 501 -27.93 -14.94 21.52
N SER A 502 -28.89 -14.02 21.51
CA SER A 502 -29.59 -13.61 20.30
C SER A 502 -28.72 -12.74 19.38
N VAL A 503 -29.14 -12.57 18.13
CA VAL A 503 -28.53 -11.65 17.16
C VAL A 503 -28.51 -10.23 17.72
N SER A 504 -29.60 -9.77 18.35
CA SER A 504 -29.65 -8.46 19.01
C SER A 504 -28.68 -8.34 20.21
N GLU A 505 -28.59 -9.37 21.06
CA GLU A 505 -27.63 -9.38 22.19
C GLU A 505 -26.17 -9.33 21.72
N VAL A 506 -25.85 -10.04 20.63
CA VAL A 506 -24.51 -10.03 20.02
C VAL A 506 -24.22 -8.71 19.30
N HIS A 507 -25.18 -8.16 18.55
CA HIS A 507 -25.06 -6.83 17.92
C HIS A 507 -24.76 -5.75 18.97
N LYS A 508 -25.54 -5.73 20.06
CA LYS A 508 -25.34 -4.82 21.19
C LYS A 508 -23.93 -4.93 21.77
N LYS A 509 -23.40 -6.16 21.99
CA LYS A 509 -22.02 -6.36 22.47
C LYS A 509 -20.98 -5.72 21.52
N PHE A 510 -21.12 -5.89 20.20
CA PHE A 510 -20.21 -5.27 19.25
C PHE A 510 -20.33 -3.74 19.24
N ASN A 511 -21.56 -3.21 19.29
CA ASN A 511 -21.79 -1.78 19.30
C ASN A 511 -21.23 -1.11 20.57
N ASP A 512 -21.50 -1.65 21.76
CA ASP A 512 -20.96 -1.15 23.03
C ASP A 512 -19.42 -1.19 23.07
N MET A 513 -18.82 -2.29 22.58
CA MET A 513 -17.37 -2.49 22.53
C MET A 513 -16.64 -1.46 21.64
N ILE A 514 -17.27 -1.05 20.53
CA ILE A 514 -16.71 -0.09 19.58
C ILE A 514 -17.06 1.34 19.96
N LYS A 515 -18.27 1.61 20.45
CA LYS A 515 -18.67 2.94 20.96
C LYS A 515 -17.70 3.44 22.02
N LEU A 516 -17.36 2.61 23.01
CA LEU A 516 -16.36 2.93 24.05
C LEU A 516 -14.99 3.38 23.48
N ARG A 517 -14.64 2.95 22.26
CA ARG A 517 -13.41 3.34 21.57
C ARG A 517 -13.59 4.57 20.71
N LEU A 518 -14.73 4.71 20.03
CA LEU A 518 -15.08 5.92 19.29
C LEU A 518 -15.11 7.13 20.24
N ASP A 519 -15.78 7.00 21.38
CA ASP A 519 -15.82 8.01 22.45
C ASP A 519 -14.39 8.38 22.92
N ARG A 520 -13.55 7.36 23.16
CA ARG A 520 -12.14 7.53 23.59
C ARG A 520 -11.27 8.28 22.58
N TYR A 521 -11.52 8.10 21.28
CA TYR A 521 -10.73 8.71 20.20
C TYR A 521 -11.41 9.90 19.54
N GLY A 522 -12.57 10.38 20.02
CA GLY A 522 -13.33 11.48 19.39
C GLY A 522 -12.49 12.75 19.15
N ASP A 523 -11.57 13.06 20.07
CA ASP A 523 -10.63 14.18 19.95
C ASP A 523 -9.64 14.06 18.77
N VAL A 524 -9.43 12.86 18.21
CA VAL A 524 -8.60 12.66 17.01
C VAL A 524 -9.21 13.38 15.79
N ARG A 525 -10.54 13.53 15.74
CA ARG A 525 -11.22 14.32 14.69
C ARG A 525 -10.85 15.81 14.74
N LYS A 526 -10.44 16.35 15.91
CA LYS A 526 -9.92 17.73 16.03
C LYS A 526 -8.56 17.88 15.35
N LEU A 527 -7.71 16.86 15.43
CA LEU A 527 -6.44 16.80 14.69
C LEU A 527 -6.70 16.74 13.18
N TRP A 528 -7.71 15.98 12.73
CA TRP A 528 -8.09 15.88 11.31
C TRP A 528 -8.37 17.25 10.70
N VAL A 529 -9.28 18.03 11.29
CA VAL A 529 -9.75 19.33 10.77
C VAL A 529 -8.63 20.38 10.70
N GLN A 530 -7.78 20.46 11.71
CA GLN A 530 -6.68 21.45 11.78
C GLN A 530 -5.62 21.30 10.67
N GLY A 531 -5.62 20.19 9.94
CA GLY A 531 -4.71 19.93 8.82
C GLY A 531 -5.32 20.12 7.43
N ALA A 532 -6.56 20.64 7.33
CA ALA A 532 -7.24 20.92 6.06
C ALA A 532 -7.35 22.43 5.74
N GLN A 533 -6.85 23.28 6.63
CA GLN A 533 -6.79 24.75 6.47
C GLN A 533 -5.34 25.25 6.23
N LYS A 534 -4.43 24.33 5.88
CA LYS A 534 -3.04 24.56 5.46
C LYS A 534 -2.72 23.65 4.28
#